data_AF-A0A4P8NYT5-F1
#
_entry.id   AF-A0A4P8NYT5-F1
#
_cell.length_a   1.000
_cell.length_b   1.000
_cell.length_c   1.000
_cell.angle_alpha   90.00
_cell.angle_beta   90.00
_cell.angle_gamma   90.00
#
_symmetry.space_group_name_H-M   'P 1'
#
loop_
_entity.id
_entity.type
_entity.pdbx_description
1 polymer ?
#
loop_
_entity_poly.entity_id
_entity_poly.type
_entity_poly.pdbx_seq_one_letter_code
_entity_poly.pdbx_strand_id
1 'polypeptide(L)'
;LFQTFCNSSHPMAIMLAAVGSLSAFYPDLLKFKEADYELTAIRMIAKIPTIAAMSYKYSIGQPFIYPDNSLDFTENFLRMMFAT
;
A
#
# COMPACT_ATOMS: atom_id res chain seq x y z
N LEU A 1 8.26 -7.93 -4.29
CA LEU A 1 8.12 -7.85 -2.81
C LEU A 1 7.02 -8.78 -2.30
N PHE A 2 5.77 -8.72 -2.76
CA PHE A 2 4.72 -9.61 -2.24
C PHE A 2 5.00 -11.10 -2.49
N GLN A 3 5.42 -11.47 -3.70
CA GLN A 3 5.73 -12.86 -4.08
C GLN A 3 6.91 -13.50 -3.33
N THR A 4 7.71 -12.72 -2.59
CA THR A 4 8.84 -13.27 -1.82
C THR A 4 8.43 -13.74 -0.43
N PHE A 5 7.22 -13.41 0.02
CA PHE A 5 6.71 -13.87 1.31
C PHE A 5 6.12 -15.26 1.21
N CYS A 6 6.18 -16.04 2.29
CA CYS A 6 5.44 -17.29 2.35
C CYS A 6 3.93 -17.01 2.29
N ASN A 7 3.16 -17.91 1.65
CA ASN A 7 1.70 -17.78 1.56
C ASN A 7 1.01 -17.70 2.94
N SER A 8 1.67 -18.21 3.99
CA SER A 8 1.19 -18.19 5.39
C SER A 8 1.71 -17.03 6.22
N SER A 9 2.41 -16.05 5.63
CA SER A 9 2.93 -14.89 6.37
C SER A 9 1.80 -14.00 6.90
N HIS A 10 1.93 -13.54 8.15
CA HIS A 10 0.95 -12.65 8.76
C HIS A 10 0.82 -11.34 7.96
N PRO A 11 -0.39 -10.86 7.62
CA PRO A 11 -0.58 -9.67 6.77
C PRO A 11 0.14 -8.42 7.27
N MET A 12 0.26 -8.26 8.59
CA MET A 12 0.98 -7.13 9.20
C MET A 12 2.48 -7.14 8.90
N ALA A 13 3.11 -8.32 8.76
CA ALA A 13 4.53 -8.42 8.41
C ALA A 13 4.77 -8.00 6.95
N ILE A 14 3.88 -8.41 6.04
CA ILE A 14 3.91 -8.02 4.63
C ILE A 14 3.71 -6.51 4.50
N MET A 15 2.74 -5.95 5.24
CA MET A 15 2.46 -4.52 5.28
C MET A 15 3.67 -3.72 5.77
N LEU A 16 4.30 -4.13 6.87
CA LEU A 16 5.49 -3.46 7.42
C LEU A 16 6.63 -3.43 6.40
N ALA A 17 6.91 -4.55 5.74
CA ALA A 17 7.96 -4.63 4.73
C ALA A 17 7.65 -3.77 3.49
N ALA A 18 6.39 -3.76 3.04
CA ALA A 18 5.97 -2.93 1.92
C ALA A 18 6.10 -1.44 2.24
N VAL A 19 5.63 -1.00 3.42
CA VAL A 19 5.79 0.40 3.87
C VAL A 19 7.26 0.77 4.02
N GLY A 20 8.07 -0.11 4.62
CA GLY A 20 9.52 0.09 4.74
C GLY A 20 10.20 0.24 3.38
N SER A 21 9.79 -0.55 2.38
CA SER A 21 10.35 -0.48 1.03
C SER A 21 10.06 0.83 0.30
N LEU A 22 9.00 1.57 0.69
CA LEU A 22 8.72 2.89 0.09
C LEU A 22 9.86 3.88 0.32
N SER A 23 10.61 3.76 1.41
CA SER A 23 11.79 4.60 1.66
C SER A 23 12.83 4.51 0.55
N ALA A 24 12.97 3.36 -0.09
CA ALA A 24 13.91 3.16 -1.20
C ALA A 24 13.43 3.83 -2.51
N PHE A 25 12.12 4.01 -2.68
CA PHE A 25 11.54 4.64 -3.87
C PHE A 25 11.45 6.16 -3.79
N TYR A 26 11.66 6.73 -2.61
CA TYR A 26 11.59 8.18 -2.39
C TYR A 26 12.90 8.73 -1.79
N PRO A 27 14.05 8.61 -2.49
CA PRO A 27 15.33 9.11 -1.99
C PRO A 27 15.34 10.64 -1.85
N ASP A 28 14.51 11.34 -2.62
CA ASP A 28 14.40 12.80 -2.56
C ASP A 28 13.91 13.31 -1.20
N LEU A 29 13.16 12.47 -0.47
CA LEU A 29 12.71 12.79 0.88
C LEU A 29 13.86 12.88 1.89
N LEU A 30 15.06 12.37 1.60
CA LEU A 30 16.22 12.53 2.48
C LEU A 30 16.73 13.98 2.53
N LYS A 31 16.43 14.81 1.51
CA LYS A 31 16.81 16.23 1.44
C LYS A 31 15.62 17.12 1.78
N PHE A 32 15.18 17.03 3.04
CA PHE A 32 13.96 17.69 3.51
C PHE A 32 13.96 19.21 3.32
N LYS A 33 12.94 19.71 2.60
CA LYS A 33 12.45 21.08 2.68
C LYS A 33 11.04 21.05 3.27
N GLU A 34 10.64 22.12 3.95
CA GLU A 34 9.35 22.21 4.66
C GLU A 34 8.13 21.95 3.75
N ALA A 35 8.23 22.32 2.47
CA ALA A 35 7.20 22.12 1.47
C ALA A 35 6.91 20.64 1.10
N ASP A 36 7.85 19.72 1.37
CA ASP A 36 7.72 18.32 0.94
C ASP A 36 6.99 17.44 1.97
N TYR A 37 6.78 17.93 3.21
CA TYR A 37 6.13 17.16 4.28
C TYR A 37 4.67 16.85 3.98
N GLU A 38 3.90 17.85 3.55
CA GLU A 38 2.46 17.67 3.26
C GLU A 38 2.24 16.68 2.12
N LEU A 39 3.01 16.83 1.03
CA LEU A 39 2.95 15.93 -0.11
C LEU A 39 3.32 14.50 0.28
N THR A 40 4.30 14.33 1.15
CA THR A 40 4.72 13.02 1.66
C THR A 40 3.65 12.38 2.52
N ALA A 41 3.05 13.15 3.43
CA ALA A 41 1.95 12.68 4.27
C ALA A 41 0.75 12.24 3.42
N ILE A 42 0.35 13.04 2.44
CA ILE A 42 -0.74 12.71 1.50
C ILE A 42 -0.43 11.43 0.73
N ARG A 43 0.80 11.28 0.20
CA ARG A 43 1.22 10.05 -0.51
C ARG A 43 1.15 8.82 0.40
N MET A 44 1.53 8.97 1.67
CA MET A 44 1.51 7.87 2.63
C MET A 44 0.07 7.44 2.93
N ILE A 45 -0.81 8.40 3.24
CA ILE A 45 -2.24 8.15 3.49
C ILE A 45 -2.91 7.51 2.27
N ALA A 46 -2.61 7.98 1.06
CA ALA A 46 -3.19 7.43 -0.17
C ALA A 46 -2.73 5.99 -0.48
N LYS A 47 -1.49 5.62 -0.13
CA LYS A 47 -0.91 4.30 -0.48
C LYS A 47 -1.19 3.21 0.53
N ILE A 48 -1.36 3.55 1.81
CA ILE A 48 -1.63 2.58 2.89
C ILE A 48 -2.82 1.65 2.57
N PRO A 49 -3.99 2.15 2.11
CA PRO A 49 -5.13 1.28 1.77
C PRO A 49 -4.82 0.29 0.66
N THR A 50 -4.05 0.72 -0.34
CA THR A 50 -3.64 -0.13 -1.47
C THR A 50 -2.74 -1.27 -0.98
N ILE A 51 -1.77 -0.96 -0.10
CA ILE A 51 -0.88 -1.96 0.51
C ILE A 51 -1.66 -2.92 1.41
N ALA A 52 -2.59 -2.41 2.21
CA ALA A 52 -3.42 -3.22 3.09
C ALA A 52 -4.31 -4.20 2.29
N ALA A 53 -4.94 -3.73 1.22
CA ALA A 53 -5.75 -4.57 0.34
C ALA A 53 -4.91 -5.64 -0.38
N MET A 54 -3.71 -5.27 -0.87
CA MET A 54 -2.78 -6.23 -1.47
C MET A 54 -2.31 -7.30 -0.46
N SER A 55 -2.00 -6.91 0.78
CA SER A 55 -1.64 -7.86 1.84
C SER A 55 -2.77 -8.82 2.17
N TYR A 56 -4.02 -8.34 2.18
CA TYR A 56 -5.20 -9.18 2.38
C TYR A 56 -5.40 -10.15 1.21
N LYS A 57 -5.43 -9.66 -0.04
CA LYS A 57 -5.55 -10.49 -1.25
C LYS A 57 -4.45 -11.55 -1.33
N TYR A 58 -3.22 -11.19 -0.95
CA TYR A 58 -2.10 -12.12 -0.87
C TYR A 58 -2.36 -13.24 0.14
N SER A 59 -2.85 -12.91 1.35
CA SER A 59 -3.13 -13.90 2.40
C SER A 59 -4.19 -14.93 2.03
N ILE A 60 -5.10 -14.59 1.11
CA ILE A 60 -6.16 -15.47 0.60
C ILE A 60 -5.85 -16.05 -0.78
N GLY A 61 -4.66 -15.77 -1.34
CA GLY A 61 -4.23 -16.29 -2.65
C GLY A 61 -4.99 -15.72 -3.85
N GLN A 62 -5.60 -14.55 -3.72
CA GLN A 62 -6.36 -13.88 -4.78
C GLN A 62 -5.51 -12.85 -5.54
N PRO A 63 -5.87 -12.53 -6.80
CA PRO A 63 -5.18 -11.49 -7.56
C PRO A 63 -5.35 -10.10 -6.95
N PHE A 64 -4.39 -9.22 -7.22
CA PHE A 64 -4.44 -7.83 -6.77
C PHE A 64 -5.40 -7.01 -7.63
N ILE A 65 -6.14 -6.13 -6.98
CA ILE A 65 -7.06 -5.19 -7.61
C ILE A 65 -6.43 -3.79 -7.56
N TYR A 66 -6.39 -3.12 -8.70
CA TYR A 66 -5.87 -1.76 -8.80
C TYR A 66 -6.91 -0.72 -8.32
N PRO A 67 -6.46 0.43 -7.79
CA PRO A 67 -7.35 1.48 -7.35
C PRO A 67 -8.14 2.09 -8.53
N ASP A 68 -9.39 2.46 -8.27
CA ASP A 68 -10.17 3.33 -9.15
C ASP A 68 -10.02 4.79 -8.75
N ASN A 69 -9.87 5.66 -9.74
CA ASN A 69 -9.92 7.10 -9.52
C ASN A 69 -11.36 7.65 -9.55
N SER A 70 -12.34 6.85 -9.99
CA SER A 70 -13.77 7.25 -9.99
C SER A 70 -14.47 7.03 -8.65
N LEU A 71 -13.83 6.34 -7.70
CA LEU A 71 -14.39 5.99 -6.39
C LEU A 71 -13.79 6.84 -5.27
N ASP A 72 -14.56 7.07 -4.21
CA ASP A 72 -14.06 7.72 -3.01
C ASP A 72 -13.15 6.79 -2.18
N PHE A 73 -12.43 7.35 -1.21
CA PHE A 73 -11.39 6.65 -0.44
C PHE A 73 -11.85 5.31 0.15
N THR A 74 -13.01 5.30 0.83
CA THR A 74 -13.57 4.11 1.49
C THR A 74 -14.10 3.10 0.49
N GLU A 75 -14.78 3.55 -0.56
CA GLU A 75 -15.32 2.71 -1.63
C GLU A 75 -14.20 2.01 -2.40
N ASN A 76 -13.15 2.75 -2.75
CA ASN A 76 -11.98 2.21 -3.43
C ASN A 76 -11.26 1.18 -2.56
N PHE A 77 -11.14 1.43 -1.24
CA PHE A 77 -10.56 0.47 -0.31
C PHE A 77 -11.36 -0.83 -0.25
N LEU A 78 -12.69 -0.75 -0.11
CA LEU A 78 -13.56 -1.92 -0.08
C LEU A 78 -13.52 -2.69 -1.40
N ARG A 79 -13.51 -1.99 -2.55
CA ARG A 79 -13.34 -2.60 -3.87
C ARG A 79 -12.03 -3.37 -3.94
N MET A 80 -10.92 -2.77 -3.53
CA MET A 80 -9.62 -3.45 -3.60
C MET A 80 -9.55 -4.70 -2.72
N MET A 81 -10.27 -4.73 -1.59
CA MET A 81 -10.32 -5.91 -0.71
C MET A 81 -11.25 -7.01 -1.24
N PHE A 82 -12.45 -6.67 -1.71
CA PHE A 82 -13.53 -7.63 -1.92
C PHE A 82 -13.94 -7.85 -3.37
N ALA A 83 -13.47 -7.05 -4.33
CA ALA A 83 -13.73 -7.32 -5.74
C ALA A 83 -13.11 -8.67 -6.14
N THR A 84 -13.90 -9.46 -6.86
CA THR A 84 -13.55 -10.80 -7.36
C THR A 84 -13.08 -10.74 -8.80
#